data_AF-A0A2K5DA94-F1
#
_entry.id   AF-A0A2K5DA94-F1
#
_cell.length_a   1.000
_cell.length_b   1.000
_cell.length_c   1.000
_cell.angle_alpha   90.00
_cell.angle_beta   90.00
_cell.angle_gamma   90.00
#
_symmetry.space_group_name_H-M   'P 1'
#
loop_
_entity.id
_entity.type
_entity.pdbx_description
1 polymer ?
#
loop_
_entity_poly.entity_id
_entity_poly.type
_entity_poly.pdbx_seq_one_letter_code
_entity_poly.pdbx_strand_id
1 'polypeptide(L)'
;MLLPFHSERMPVAEAPQVAGRQGDGGDGEEAEPEGMFKAHEDSKRKARDYLRLVPLWLALVALALVGVLLWYFLGHKAEVTVSQVYSGSLRVLNRHFSQDLARRESSAFRSETAKAQRMLKELIASTRLGTYYNSSSVYSFGEGPLTCFFWFILQIPEHRRPMLSPKVVQALLMEELLSTVNCSAAVPYRNEYEVDPESLVILGVRGCAPLPAPGCYRYSYIGQGQVLRLKGPDQLAPSCLWHLQGPEDLMLKLRLEWTLAECRDRLAMYDVAGPLEKRLITSVYGCSRQEPVVEVLASGAVMAVVWKKGLHSYYDPFVLSVQPVVFQACEVNLTLDDRLDSQGVLSTPYFPSYYSPRTHCSWHLTVPSLDYGLALWFDAYALRRQKSDLPCTQGQWTIQNRRWPPHSGSQVPNVRRAAGVASRGCGWCRACGP
;
A
#
# COMPACT_ATOMS: atom_id res chain seq x y z
N MET A 1 -13.32 7.67 -41.08
CA MET A 1 -14.66 7.54 -41.68
C MET A 1 -15.65 8.14 -40.69
N LEU A 2 -16.01 9.40 -40.90
CA LEU A 2 -17.04 10.12 -40.13
C LEU A 2 -18.39 9.85 -40.78
N LEU A 3 -19.46 9.70 -39.99
CA LEU A 3 -20.89 10.02 -40.30
C LEU A 3 -21.80 9.62 -39.10
N PRO A 4 -23.05 10.12 -38.98
CA PRO A 4 -23.44 11.15 -38.01
C PRO A 4 -24.58 10.73 -37.05
N PHE A 5 -24.89 11.57 -36.05
CA PHE A 5 -26.09 11.44 -35.20
C PHE A 5 -27.17 12.45 -35.61
N HIS A 6 -28.37 11.92 -35.87
CA HIS A 6 -29.60 12.64 -36.18
C HIS A 6 -30.43 12.84 -34.91
N SER A 7 -31.17 13.94 -34.82
CA SER A 7 -31.94 14.39 -33.66
C SER A 7 -33.43 14.14 -33.91
N GLU A 8 -34.09 13.39 -33.01
CA GLU A 8 -35.54 13.20 -33.01
C GLU A 8 -36.25 14.18 -32.05
N ARG A 9 -37.34 14.78 -32.55
CA ARG A 9 -38.37 15.51 -31.80
C ARG A 9 -39.53 14.58 -31.45
N MET A 10 -40.31 14.97 -30.44
CA MET A 10 -41.79 14.98 -30.31
C MET A 10 -42.19 14.77 -28.82
N PRO A 11 -43.45 15.03 -28.37
CA PRO A 11 -44.54 15.83 -28.95
C PRO A 11 -45.21 16.80 -27.94
N VAL A 12 -46.16 17.58 -28.47
CA VAL A 12 -47.11 18.49 -27.80
C VAL A 12 -48.50 17.82 -27.74
N ALA A 13 -49.29 18.10 -26.69
CA ALA A 13 -50.74 17.87 -26.60
C ALA A 13 -51.33 19.07 -25.79
N GLU A 14 -52.12 19.99 -26.37
CA GLU A 14 -53.53 19.97 -26.82
C GLU A 14 -54.54 20.27 -25.69
N ALA A 15 -55.34 21.33 -25.88
CA ALA A 15 -56.43 21.76 -25.01
C ALA A 15 -57.70 21.99 -25.86
N PRO A 16 -58.93 21.78 -25.33
CA PRO A 16 -60.13 21.64 -26.14
C PRO A 16 -60.91 22.94 -26.39
N GLN A 17 -61.73 22.84 -27.45
CA GLN A 17 -62.54 23.84 -28.13
C GLN A 17 -63.78 24.32 -27.35
N VAL A 18 -64.26 25.53 -27.66
CA VAL A 18 -65.67 25.94 -27.49
C VAL A 18 -66.19 26.52 -28.81
N ALA A 19 -67.42 26.12 -29.13
CA ALA A 19 -68.08 26.18 -30.43
C ALA A 19 -68.64 27.55 -30.82
N GLY A 20 -68.88 27.74 -32.11
CA GLY A 20 -69.63 28.86 -32.69
C GLY A 20 -71.11 28.54 -33.00
N ARG A 21 -71.93 29.60 -33.07
CA ARG A 21 -73.22 29.76 -33.79
C ARG A 21 -73.51 31.28 -33.81
N GLN A 22 -73.60 31.98 -34.95
CA GLN A 22 -74.58 32.01 -36.05
C GLN A 22 -75.79 32.95 -35.82
N GLY A 23 -76.06 33.84 -36.80
CA GLY A 23 -77.23 34.74 -36.93
C GLY A 23 -76.79 36.21 -36.92
N ASP A 24 -76.65 36.93 -38.04
CA ASP A 24 -77.62 37.39 -39.06
C ASP A 24 -78.55 38.54 -38.61
N GLY A 25 -78.51 39.64 -39.38
CA GLY A 25 -79.61 40.61 -39.56
C GLY A 25 -79.72 41.83 -38.63
N GLY A 26 -79.71 43.03 -39.23
CA GLY A 26 -80.70 44.07 -38.89
C GLY A 26 -80.18 45.46 -38.50
N ASP A 27 -80.48 46.43 -39.36
CA ASP A 27 -80.35 47.90 -39.20
C ASP A 27 -81.07 48.46 -37.96
N GLY A 28 -80.64 49.64 -37.51
CA GLY A 28 -81.37 50.47 -36.54
C GLY A 28 -80.56 51.64 -36.00
N GLU A 29 -80.66 52.76 -36.72
CA GLU A 29 -80.26 54.11 -36.29
C GLU A 29 -81.17 54.60 -35.15
N GLU A 30 -80.63 55.21 -34.10
CA GLU A 30 -81.14 56.45 -33.47
C GLU A 30 -80.36 56.87 -32.21
N ALA A 31 -79.86 58.10 -32.29
CA ALA A 31 -79.82 59.15 -31.25
C ALA A 31 -79.16 58.91 -29.88
N GLU A 32 -78.09 59.69 -29.66
CA GLU A 32 -77.58 60.22 -28.38
C GLU A 32 -78.67 61.05 -27.63
N PRO A 33 -78.57 61.33 -26.30
CA PRO A 33 -77.53 62.25 -25.81
C PRO A 33 -77.01 62.06 -24.37
N GLU A 34 -75.81 62.62 -24.19
CA GLU A 34 -75.32 63.42 -23.05
C GLU A 34 -75.39 62.88 -21.60
N GLY A 35 -74.31 63.14 -20.85
CA GLY A 35 -74.44 63.40 -19.40
C GLY A 35 -73.46 62.73 -18.45
N MET A 36 -72.16 62.75 -18.76
CA MET A 36 -71.08 63.11 -17.83
C MET A 36 -71.15 62.62 -16.36
N PHE A 37 -70.31 61.65 -15.99
CA PHE A 37 -69.64 61.66 -14.67
C PHE A 37 -68.17 61.27 -14.78
N LYS A 38 -67.36 62.08 -14.09
CA LYS A 38 -65.92 62.30 -14.15
C LYS A 38 -65.00 61.07 -13.99
N ALA A 39 -63.94 61.13 -14.79
CA ALA A 39 -62.51 60.94 -14.49
C ALA A 39 -62.04 59.64 -13.80
N HIS A 40 -61.11 58.94 -14.47
CA HIS A 40 -60.10 58.16 -13.74
C HIS A 40 -58.72 58.24 -14.41
N GLU A 41 -57.88 59.03 -13.76
CA GLU A 41 -56.46 59.30 -14.05
C GLU A 41 -55.53 58.11 -13.74
N ASP A 42 -56.01 56.86 -13.76
CA ASP A 42 -55.26 55.73 -13.16
C ASP A 42 -54.44 54.88 -14.12
N SER A 43 -54.71 54.93 -15.43
CA SER A 43 -54.02 54.05 -16.39
C SER A 43 -52.54 54.43 -16.58
N LYS A 44 -52.20 55.72 -16.45
CA LYS A 44 -50.80 56.20 -16.60
C LYS A 44 -49.92 55.97 -15.35
N ARG A 45 -50.50 55.72 -14.17
CA ARG A 45 -49.73 55.39 -12.95
C ARG A 45 -49.24 53.95 -12.95
N LYS A 46 -50.11 52.98 -13.29
CA LYS A 46 -49.77 51.55 -13.31
C LYS A 46 -48.63 51.19 -14.27
N ALA A 47 -48.58 51.77 -15.47
CA ALA A 47 -47.50 51.52 -16.42
C ALA A 47 -46.13 52.06 -15.98
N ARG A 48 -46.12 53.17 -15.22
CA ARG A 48 -44.90 53.79 -14.68
C ARG A 48 -44.33 53.00 -13.50
N ASP A 49 -45.20 52.37 -12.70
CA ASP A 49 -44.80 51.51 -11.59
C ASP A 49 -44.21 50.18 -12.06
N TYR A 50 -44.73 49.58 -13.13
CA TYR A 50 -44.12 48.39 -13.75
C TYR A 50 -42.72 48.67 -14.30
N LEU A 51 -42.49 49.82 -14.94
CA LEU A 51 -41.17 50.21 -15.46
C LEU A 51 -40.13 50.46 -14.35
N ARG A 52 -40.58 50.90 -13.15
CA ARG A 52 -39.72 51.06 -11.96
C ARG A 52 -39.37 49.74 -11.27
N LEU A 53 -40.17 48.69 -11.47
CA LEU A 53 -39.95 47.37 -10.91
C LEU A 53 -39.03 46.49 -11.78
N VAL A 54 -38.91 46.78 -13.08
CA VAL A 54 -37.97 46.08 -14.00
C VAL A 54 -36.51 46.06 -13.50
N PRO A 55 -35.88 47.17 -13.08
CA PRO A 55 -34.51 47.12 -12.57
C PRO A 55 -34.39 46.30 -11.27
N LEU A 56 -35.43 46.29 -10.44
CA LEU A 56 -35.48 45.50 -9.22
C LEU A 56 -35.54 44.00 -9.52
N TRP A 57 -36.34 43.60 -10.50
CA TRP A 57 -36.43 42.23 -11.00
C TRP A 57 -35.13 41.76 -11.65
N LEU A 58 -34.49 42.60 -12.47
CA LEU A 58 -33.18 42.29 -13.07
C LEU A 58 -32.10 42.14 -12.00
N ALA A 59 -32.11 42.97 -10.96
CA ALA A 59 -31.19 42.84 -9.83
C ALA A 59 -31.41 41.53 -9.05
N LEU A 60 -32.67 41.12 -8.84
CA LEU A 60 -33.02 39.84 -8.20
C LEU A 60 -32.55 38.64 -9.02
N VAL A 61 -32.75 38.66 -10.34
CA VAL A 61 -32.28 37.60 -11.23
C VAL A 61 -30.75 37.53 -11.27
N ALA A 62 -30.08 38.69 -11.30
CA ALA A 62 -28.62 38.75 -11.21
C ALA A 62 -28.11 38.20 -9.87
N LEU A 63 -28.75 38.53 -8.75
CA LEU A 63 -28.42 37.98 -7.43
C LEU A 63 -28.64 36.47 -7.37
N ALA A 64 -29.72 35.95 -7.95
CA ALA A 64 -29.98 34.52 -8.04
C ALA A 64 -28.92 33.81 -8.90
N LEU A 65 -28.54 34.38 -10.04
CA LEU A 65 -27.46 33.88 -10.90
C LEU A 65 -26.12 33.87 -10.16
N VAL A 66 -25.78 34.95 -9.47
CA VAL A 66 -24.57 35.03 -8.64
C VAL A 66 -24.61 34.00 -7.51
N GLY A 67 -25.77 33.80 -6.87
CA GLY A 67 -25.96 32.78 -5.84
C GLY A 67 -25.76 31.35 -6.37
N VAL A 68 -26.31 31.05 -7.55
CA VAL A 68 -26.12 29.75 -8.23
C VAL A 68 -24.67 29.56 -8.66
N LEU A 69 -24.02 30.61 -9.18
CA LEU A 69 -22.61 30.58 -9.55
C LEU A 69 -21.73 30.39 -8.31
N LEU A 70 -22.01 31.07 -7.21
CA LEU A 70 -21.29 30.87 -5.94
C LEU A 70 -21.51 29.46 -5.39
N TRP A 71 -22.73 28.92 -5.45
CA TRP A 71 -22.99 27.53 -5.06
C TRP A 71 -22.26 26.52 -5.93
N TYR A 72 -22.22 26.75 -7.25
CA TYR A 72 -21.51 25.89 -8.19
C TYR A 72 -19.98 26.00 -8.01
N PHE A 73 -19.41 27.20 -7.88
CA PHE A 73 -17.96 27.40 -7.80
C PHE A 73 -17.37 27.20 -6.40
N LEU A 74 -18.11 27.50 -5.32
CA LEU A 74 -17.66 27.25 -3.94
C LEU A 74 -18.17 25.94 -3.36
N GLY A 75 -19.39 25.52 -3.70
CA GLY A 75 -20.03 24.31 -3.17
C GLY A 75 -19.70 23.04 -3.97
N HIS A 76 -19.45 23.16 -5.29
CA HIS A 76 -19.03 22.03 -6.13
C HIS A 76 -17.49 21.88 -6.14
N LYS A 77 -16.86 22.00 -4.97
CA LYS A 77 -15.50 21.46 -4.82
C LYS A 77 -15.63 19.95 -4.84
N ALA A 78 -15.36 19.33 -5.98
CA ALA A 78 -15.19 17.90 -6.07
C ALA A 78 -14.19 17.50 -4.97
N GLU A 79 -14.65 16.72 -3.99
CA GLU A 79 -13.76 16.24 -2.94
C GLU A 79 -12.58 15.54 -3.61
N VAL A 80 -11.37 16.01 -3.31
CA VAL A 80 -10.16 15.39 -3.86
C VAL A 80 -10.08 13.98 -3.27
N THR A 81 -10.37 13.00 -4.12
CA THR A 81 -10.25 11.59 -3.77
C THR A 81 -8.85 11.10 -4.07
N VAL A 82 -8.29 10.33 -3.14
CA VAL A 82 -6.97 9.73 -3.28
C VAL A 82 -7.16 8.22 -3.42
N SER A 83 -6.53 7.64 -4.44
CA SER A 83 -6.50 6.18 -4.59
C SER A 83 -5.51 5.59 -3.59
N GLN A 84 -6.01 4.77 -2.66
CA GLN A 84 -5.19 4.05 -1.71
C GLN A 84 -5.23 2.56 -1.99
N VAL A 85 -4.04 1.97 -2.09
CA VAL A 85 -3.85 0.57 -2.45
C VAL A 85 -3.55 -0.25 -1.21
N TYR A 86 -4.28 -1.35 -1.07
CA TYR A 86 -4.05 -2.37 -0.05
C TYR A 86 -3.68 -3.67 -0.74
N SER A 87 -2.77 -4.42 -0.13
CA SER A 87 -2.43 -5.78 -0.52
C SER A 87 -2.74 -6.69 0.66
N GLY A 88 -3.22 -7.90 0.40
CA GLY A 88 -3.52 -8.84 1.46
C GLY A 88 -3.42 -10.29 1.04
N SER A 89 -3.49 -11.14 2.06
CA SER A 89 -3.57 -12.58 1.92
C SER A 89 -4.75 -13.11 2.72
N LEU A 90 -5.44 -14.11 2.18
CA LEU A 90 -6.57 -14.75 2.82
C LEU A 90 -6.57 -16.23 2.48
N ARG A 91 -6.68 -17.09 3.50
CA ARG A 91 -6.67 -18.53 3.34
C ARG A 91 -8.08 -19.07 3.15
N VAL A 92 -8.20 -19.96 2.18
CA VAL A 92 -9.41 -20.70 1.84
C VAL A 92 -9.21 -22.16 2.28
N LEU A 93 -10.15 -22.69 3.05
CA LEU A 93 -10.09 -24.02 3.65
C LEU A 93 -10.64 -25.11 2.73
N ASN A 94 -11.71 -24.81 1.97
CA ASN A 94 -12.37 -25.78 1.10
C ASN A 94 -11.68 -25.99 -0.27
N ARG A 95 -10.48 -25.45 -0.47
CA ARG A 95 -9.70 -25.55 -1.71
C ARG A 95 -8.24 -25.82 -1.41
N HIS A 96 -7.60 -26.53 -2.33
CA HIS A 96 -6.18 -26.86 -2.24
C HIS A 96 -5.40 -26.21 -3.37
N PHE A 97 -4.14 -25.88 -3.07
CA PHE A 97 -3.21 -25.40 -4.07
C PHE A 97 -2.87 -26.50 -5.08
N SER A 98 -2.81 -26.14 -6.35
CA SER A 98 -2.30 -27.00 -7.42
C SER A 98 -1.23 -26.26 -8.21
N GLN A 99 -0.32 -27.00 -8.84
CA GLN A 99 0.79 -26.41 -9.59
C GLN A 99 0.31 -25.54 -10.78
N ASP A 100 -0.88 -25.81 -11.31
CA ASP A 100 -1.50 -24.98 -12.34
C ASP A 100 -1.90 -23.60 -11.82
N LEU A 101 -2.25 -23.47 -10.54
CA LEU A 101 -2.52 -22.18 -9.88
C LEU A 101 -1.24 -21.37 -9.61
N ALA A 102 -0.06 -21.96 -9.79
CA ALA A 102 1.20 -21.21 -9.78
C ALA A 102 1.43 -20.43 -11.09
N ARG A 103 0.80 -20.85 -12.19
CA ARG A 103 1.03 -20.32 -13.54
C ARG A 103 -0.14 -19.45 -13.99
N ARG A 104 0.12 -18.17 -14.24
CA ARG A 104 -0.91 -17.19 -14.64
C ARG A 104 -1.54 -17.49 -16.01
N GLU A 105 -0.80 -18.18 -16.86
CA GLU A 105 -1.22 -18.59 -18.20
C GLU A 105 -2.24 -19.74 -18.17
N SER A 106 -2.33 -20.48 -17.06
CA SER A 106 -3.23 -21.62 -16.95
C SER A 106 -4.70 -21.19 -16.93
N SER A 107 -5.57 -21.99 -17.53
CA SER A 107 -7.02 -21.80 -17.48
C SER A 107 -7.55 -21.94 -16.05
N ALA A 108 -6.98 -22.88 -15.27
CA ALA A 108 -7.29 -23.07 -13.86
C ALA A 108 -7.06 -21.78 -13.07
N PHE A 109 -5.89 -21.14 -13.21
CA PHE A 109 -5.57 -19.88 -12.57
C PHE A 109 -6.56 -18.79 -12.91
N ARG A 110 -6.87 -18.59 -14.20
CA ARG A 110 -7.81 -17.54 -14.65
C ARG A 110 -9.21 -17.76 -14.09
N SER A 111 -9.67 -19.01 -14.07
CA SER A 111 -11.00 -19.36 -13.55
C SER A 111 -11.11 -19.14 -12.04
N GLU A 112 -10.12 -19.59 -11.27
CA GLU A 112 -10.09 -19.40 -9.81
C GLU A 112 -9.88 -17.94 -9.44
N THR A 113 -9.06 -17.21 -10.18
CA THR A 113 -8.89 -15.75 -10.01
C THR A 113 -10.22 -15.02 -10.17
N ALA A 114 -11.00 -15.35 -11.20
CA ALA A 114 -12.29 -14.71 -11.46
C ALA A 114 -13.32 -15.00 -10.35
N LYS A 115 -13.30 -16.20 -9.76
CA LYS A 115 -14.16 -16.57 -8.63
C LYS A 115 -13.72 -15.86 -7.34
N ALA A 116 -12.42 -15.96 -6.99
CA ALA A 116 -11.86 -15.33 -5.79
C ALA A 116 -11.98 -13.80 -5.82
N GLN A 117 -11.83 -13.17 -7.00
CA GLN A 117 -12.02 -11.72 -7.16
C GLN A 117 -13.48 -11.30 -6.96
N ARG A 118 -14.45 -12.12 -7.37
CA ARG A 118 -15.88 -11.87 -7.08
C ARG A 118 -16.16 -11.94 -5.58
N MET A 119 -15.68 -13.00 -4.91
CA MET A 119 -15.79 -13.14 -3.46
C MET A 119 -15.20 -11.92 -2.73
N LEU A 120 -13.99 -11.49 -3.10
CA LEU A 120 -13.34 -10.34 -2.47
C LEU A 120 -14.10 -9.03 -2.70
N LYS A 121 -14.64 -8.82 -3.91
CA LYS A 121 -15.46 -7.65 -4.23
C LYS A 121 -16.70 -7.61 -3.33
N GLU A 122 -17.40 -8.73 -3.20
CA GLU A 122 -18.62 -8.83 -2.40
C GLU A 122 -18.33 -8.64 -0.90
N LEU A 123 -17.25 -9.23 -0.39
CA LEU A 123 -16.78 -9.03 0.99
C LEU A 123 -16.49 -7.55 1.27
N ILE A 124 -15.75 -6.86 0.40
CA ILE A 124 -15.46 -5.43 0.62
C ILE A 124 -16.74 -4.60 0.51
N ALA A 125 -17.62 -4.93 -0.42
CA ALA A 125 -18.89 -4.23 -0.64
C ALA A 125 -19.88 -4.38 0.53
N SER A 126 -19.86 -5.49 1.27
CA SER A 126 -20.72 -5.67 2.45
C SER A 126 -20.24 -4.88 3.67
N THR A 127 -18.96 -4.52 3.73
CA THR A 127 -18.43 -3.64 4.78
C THR A 127 -18.69 -2.16 4.51
N ARG A 128 -18.41 -1.32 5.53
CA ARG A 128 -18.40 0.15 5.41
C ARG A 128 -17.39 0.69 4.38
N LEU A 129 -16.46 -0.15 3.89
CA LEU A 129 -15.50 0.21 2.86
C LEU A 129 -16.10 0.16 1.45
N GLY A 130 -17.26 -0.47 1.26
CA GLY A 130 -17.91 -0.63 -0.03
C GLY A 130 -18.18 0.70 -0.75
N THR A 131 -18.45 1.78 0.00
CA THR A 131 -18.66 3.14 -0.54
C THR A 131 -17.42 3.72 -1.20
N TYR A 132 -16.23 3.27 -0.80
CA TYR A 132 -14.94 3.71 -1.34
C TYR A 132 -14.35 2.70 -2.32
N TYR A 133 -14.98 1.54 -2.52
CA TYR A 133 -14.43 0.49 -3.36
C TYR A 133 -14.37 0.90 -4.83
N ASN A 134 -13.19 0.77 -5.43
CA ASN A 134 -13.00 1.02 -6.86
C ASN A 134 -12.77 -0.30 -7.61
N SER A 135 -11.70 -1.02 -7.27
CA SER A 135 -11.34 -2.28 -7.93
C SER A 135 -10.56 -3.20 -7.01
N SER A 136 -10.59 -4.50 -7.32
CA SER A 136 -9.77 -5.53 -6.67
C SER A 136 -9.27 -6.52 -7.71
N SER A 137 -8.14 -7.15 -7.42
CA SER A 137 -7.59 -8.21 -8.24
C SER A 137 -6.82 -9.22 -7.40
N VAL A 138 -7.06 -10.50 -7.68
CA VAL A 138 -6.27 -11.60 -7.15
C VAL A 138 -5.11 -11.83 -8.12
N TYR A 139 -3.88 -11.75 -7.62
CA TYR A 139 -2.69 -11.82 -8.46
C TYR A 139 -1.92 -13.14 -8.31
N SER A 140 -2.17 -13.90 -7.24
CA SER A 140 -1.52 -15.20 -7.04
C SER A 140 -2.22 -16.07 -6.00
N PHE A 141 -1.85 -17.35 -6.01
CA PHE A 141 -2.24 -18.36 -5.02
C PHE A 141 -1.00 -18.99 -4.40
N GLY A 142 -1.07 -19.36 -3.13
CA GLY A 142 0.02 -20.02 -2.39
C GLY A 142 -0.32 -21.42 -1.91
N GLU A 143 0.75 -22.16 -1.60
CA GLU A 143 0.79 -23.53 -1.10
C GLU A 143 0.35 -23.64 0.37
N GLY A 144 -0.27 -24.78 0.70
CA GLY A 144 -1.05 -25.02 1.92
C GLY A 144 -2.55 -25.14 1.61
N PRO A 145 -3.45 -24.88 2.58
CA PRO A 145 -4.82 -24.50 2.26
C PRO A 145 -4.76 -23.29 1.33
N LEU A 146 -5.57 -23.28 0.27
CA LEU A 146 -5.42 -22.34 -0.85
C LEU A 146 -5.35 -20.89 -0.34
N THR A 147 -4.18 -20.26 -0.42
CA THR A 147 -4.02 -18.88 0.07
C THR A 147 -4.10 -17.91 -1.09
N CYS A 148 -5.09 -17.04 -1.08
CA CYS A 148 -5.33 -16.02 -2.10
C CYS A 148 -4.53 -14.76 -1.78
N PHE A 149 -3.70 -14.31 -2.72
CA PHE A 149 -2.99 -13.03 -2.63
C PHE A 149 -3.62 -12.01 -3.56
N PHE A 150 -4.01 -10.87 -3.00
CA PHE A 150 -4.81 -9.89 -3.70
C PHE A 150 -4.41 -8.46 -3.38
N TRP A 151 -4.82 -7.54 -4.25
CA TRP A 151 -4.82 -6.12 -3.97
C TRP A 151 -6.20 -5.54 -4.24
N PHE A 152 -6.51 -4.44 -3.57
CA PHE A 152 -7.69 -3.66 -3.85
C PHE A 152 -7.42 -2.17 -3.64
N ILE A 153 -8.19 -1.36 -4.36
CA ILE A 153 -8.07 0.10 -4.37
C ILE A 153 -9.34 0.68 -3.77
N LEU A 154 -9.13 1.53 -2.76
CA LEU A 154 -10.18 2.38 -2.22
C LEU A 154 -9.96 3.82 -2.70
N GLN A 155 -10.98 4.43 -3.27
CA GLN A 155 -11.05 5.86 -3.58
C GLN A 155 -11.59 6.60 -2.36
N ILE A 156 -10.68 7.15 -1.55
CA ILE A 156 -11.01 7.72 -0.24
C ILE A 156 -10.86 9.25 -0.32
N PRO A 157 -11.78 10.06 0.24
CA PRO A 157 -11.58 11.48 0.43
C PRO A 157 -10.31 11.77 1.24
N GLU A 158 -9.50 12.73 0.81
CA GLU A 158 -8.16 12.97 1.38
C GLU A 158 -8.16 13.11 2.92
N HIS A 159 -9.19 13.75 3.48
CA HIS A 159 -9.35 13.96 4.93
C HIS A 159 -9.55 12.67 5.73
N ARG A 160 -10.08 11.59 5.13
CA ARG A 160 -10.31 10.28 5.81
C ARG A 160 -9.16 9.31 5.64
N ARG A 161 -8.22 9.59 4.72
CA ARG A 161 -7.05 8.76 4.45
C ARG A 161 -6.26 8.35 5.71
N PRO A 162 -5.95 9.26 6.67
CA PRO A 162 -5.19 8.86 7.86
C PRO A 162 -5.97 7.94 8.81
N MET A 163 -7.31 7.97 8.77
CA MET A 163 -8.18 7.14 9.62
C MET A 163 -8.22 5.68 9.13
N LEU A 164 -8.10 5.46 7.82
CA LEU A 164 -8.08 4.13 7.20
C LEU A 164 -6.66 3.55 7.19
N SER A 165 -6.16 3.22 8.38
CA SER A 165 -4.90 2.47 8.50
C SER A 165 -5.11 1.00 8.09
N PRO A 166 -4.06 0.27 7.66
CA PRO A 166 -4.18 -1.15 7.27
C PRO A 166 -4.78 -2.02 8.36
N LYS A 167 -4.48 -1.73 9.63
CA LYS A 167 -5.05 -2.43 10.79
C LYS A 167 -6.56 -2.22 10.92
N VAL A 168 -7.04 -1.00 10.66
CA VAL A 168 -8.48 -0.69 10.70
C VAL A 168 -9.20 -1.40 9.57
N VAL A 169 -8.63 -1.38 8.36
CA VAL A 169 -9.18 -2.10 7.20
C VAL A 169 -9.22 -3.61 7.45
N GLN A 170 -8.16 -4.18 8.02
CA GLN A 170 -8.11 -5.57 8.44
C GLN A 170 -9.22 -5.89 9.45
N ALA A 171 -9.39 -5.07 10.48
CA ALA A 171 -10.40 -5.28 11.51
C ALA A 171 -11.82 -5.24 10.94
N LEU A 172 -12.13 -4.31 10.03
CA LEU A 172 -13.45 -4.21 9.39
C LEU A 172 -13.78 -5.44 8.53
N LEU A 173 -12.81 -5.95 7.78
CA LEU A 173 -12.99 -7.16 6.96
C LEU A 173 -13.08 -8.41 7.84
N MET A 174 -12.28 -8.48 8.90
CA MET A 174 -12.30 -9.56 9.88
C MET A 174 -13.64 -9.63 10.62
N GLU A 175 -14.15 -8.48 11.05
CA GLU A 175 -15.46 -8.36 11.72
C GLU A 175 -16.59 -8.91 10.83
N GLU A 176 -16.56 -8.61 9.54
CA GLU A 176 -17.53 -9.14 8.57
C GLU A 176 -17.38 -10.65 8.33
N LEU A 177 -16.15 -11.15 8.25
CA LEU A 177 -15.90 -12.58 8.14
C LEU A 177 -16.35 -13.36 9.38
N LEU A 178 -16.31 -12.76 10.57
CA LEU A 178 -16.76 -13.36 11.83
C LEU A 178 -18.28 -13.20 12.06
N SER A 179 -18.84 -12.03 11.74
CA SER A 179 -20.28 -11.75 11.94
C SER A 179 -21.16 -12.71 11.12
N THR A 180 -20.68 -13.10 9.95
CA THR A 180 -21.31 -14.06 9.03
C THR A 180 -21.17 -15.52 9.46
N VAL A 181 -20.30 -15.84 10.43
CA VAL A 181 -20.26 -17.16 11.09
C VAL A 181 -21.42 -17.30 12.09
N ASN A 182 -21.79 -16.20 12.75
CA ASN A 182 -22.83 -16.18 13.78
C ASN A 182 -24.26 -15.96 13.24
N CYS A 183 -24.40 -15.43 12.02
CA CYS A 183 -25.69 -15.22 11.37
C CYS A 183 -25.91 -16.22 10.22
N SER A 184 -27.02 -16.97 10.26
CA SER A 184 -27.45 -17.92 9.22
C SER A 184 -27.96 -17.24 7.93
N ALA A 185 -27.61 -15.98 7.69
CA ALA A 185 -27.94 -15.27 6.46
C ALA A 185 -26.93 -15.68 5.38
N ALA A 186 -27.41 -16.34 4.32
CA ALA A 186 -26.59 -16.75 3.19
C ALA A 186 -26.01 -15.52 2.49
N VAL A 187 -24.75 -15.19 2.80
CA VAL A 187 -24.03 -14.14 2.07
C VAL A 187 -23.58 -14.71 0.72
N PRO A 188 -23.81 -14.00 -0.41
CA PRO A 188 -23.64 -14.56 -1.75
C PRO A 188 -22.27 -15.20 -2.02
N TYR A 189 -21.20 -14.69 -1.41
CA TYR A 189 -19.84 -15.18 -1.62
C TYR A 189 -19.51 -16.49 -0.88
N ARG A 190 -20.28 -16.90 0.13
CA ARG A 190 -19.97 -18.06 0.99
C ARG A 190 -20.36 -19.41 0.38
N ASN A 191 -21.20 -19.41 -0.66
CA ASN A 191 -21.63 -20.65 -1.32
C ASN A 191 -20.48 -21.39 -2.04
N GLU A 192 -19.37 -20.70 -2.35
CA GLU A 192 -18.24 -21.28 -3.09
C GLU A 192 -16.92 -21.36 -2.29
N TYR A 193 -16.71 -20.51 -1.27
CA TYR A 193 -15.45 -20.40 -0.51
C TYR A 193 -15.67 -20.44 1.01
N GLU A 194 -15.04 -21.42 1.67
CA GLU A 194 -14.89 -21.44 3.12
C GLU A 194 -13.56 -20.77 3.48
N VAL A 195 -13.63 -19.66 4.18
CA VAL A 195 -12.50 -18.78 4.47
C VAL A 195 -12.10 -18.90 5.93
N ASP A 196 -10.80 -18.87 6.21
CA ASP A 196 -10.25 -18.73 7.56
C ASP A 196 -10.09 -17.24 7.90
N PRO A 197 -10.92 -16.65 8.77
CA PRO A 197 -10.84 -15.23 9.08
C PRO A 197 -9.49 -14.86 9.71
N GLU A 198 -8.96 -15.69 10.61
CA GLU A 198 -7.73 -15.42 11.37
C GLU A 198 -6.48 -15.34 10.48
N SER A 199 -6.56 -15.92 9.28
CA SER A 199 -5.51 -15.85 8.27
C SER A 199 -5.44 -14.51 7.50
N LEU A 200 -6.43 -13.63 7.66
CA LEU A 200 -6.51 -12.38 6.91
C LEU A 200 -5.37 -11.44 7.31
N VAL A 201 -4.51 -11.09 6.36
CA VAL A 201 -3.45 -10.09 6.55
C VAL A 201 -3.65 -8.95 5.56
N ILE A 202 -3.68 -7.71 6.04
CA ILE A 202 -3.75 -6.51 5.18
C ILE A 202 -2.49 -5.64 5.38
N LEU A 203 -1.86 -5.31 4.26
CA LEU A 203 -0.68 -4.47 4.15
C LEU A 203 -1.04 -3.21 3.35
N GLY A 204 -0.73 -2.04 3.92
CA GLY A 204 -0.89 -0.77 3.22
C GLY A 204 0.31 -0.47 2.34
N VAL A 205 0.06 -0.20 1.06
CA VAL A 205 1.09 0.20 0.11
C VAL A 205 1.10 1.73 0.06
N ARG A 206 2.17 2.37 0.57
CA ARG A 206 2.29 3.85 0.55
C ARG A 206 2.97 4.32 -0.74
N GLY A 207 2.36 5.32 -1.39
CA GLY A 207 2.88 5.96 -2.60
C GLY A 207 2.80 5.08 -3.85
N CYS A 208 3.46 5.51 -4.94
CA CYS A 208 3.75 4.68 -6.11
C CYS A 208 4.81 3.61 -5.79
N ALA A 209 4.68 2.91 -4.66
CA ALA A 209 5.36 1.64 -4.50
C ALA A 209 4.86 0.76 -5.66
N PRO A 210 5.77 0.18 -6.47
CA PRO A 210 5.38 -0.46 -7.70
C PRO A 210 4.47 -1.63 -7.34
N LEU A 211 3.16 -1.44 -7.56
CA LEU A 211 2.30 -2.57 -7.84
C LEU A 211 3.03 -3.34 -8.94
N PRO A 212 3.37 -4.63 -8.72
CA PRO A 212 4.06 -5.39 -9.73
C PRO A 212 3.24 -5.26 -11.02
N ALA A 213 3.92 -4.85 -12.09
CA ALA A 213 3.27 -4.71 -13.38
C ALA A 213 2.51 -6.02 -13.68
N PRO A 214 1.25 -5.94 -14.17
CA PRO A 214 0.49 -7.13 -14.52
C PRO A 214 1.29 -7.96 -15.53
N GLY A 215 1.92 -9.05 -15.06
CA GLY A 215 2.78 -9.90 -15.87
C GLY A 215 4.07 -10.39 -15.19
N CYS A 216 4.64 -9.66 -14.21
CA CYS A 216 5.93 -10.06 -13.60
C CYS A 216 5.87 -10.40 -12.11
N TYR A 217 4.70 -10.84 -11.62
CA TYR A 217 4.57 -11.47 -10.32
C TYR A 217 4.86 -12.96 -10.44
N ARG A 218 5.68 -13.53 -9.54
CA ARG A 218 6.01 -14.95 -9.52
C ARG A 218 5.91 -15.53 -8.13
N TYR A 219 5.09 -16.55 -7.98
CA TYR A 219 5.02 -17.36 -6.77
C TYR A 219 5.96 -18.55 -6.87
N SER A 220 6.66 -18.87 -5.80
CA SER A 220 7.48 -20.07 -5.71
C SER A 220 7.45 -20.61 -4.28
N TYR A 221 7.12 -21.90 -4.17
CA TYR A 221 7.30 -22.65 -2.94
C TYR A 221 8.63 -23.39 -2.97
N ILE A 222 9.35 -23.41 -1.85
CA ILE A 222 10.67 -24.03 -1.74
C ILE A 222 10.63 -25.04 -0.60
N GLY A 223 10.71 -26.33 -0.95
CA GLY A 223 10.72 -27.43 0.02
C GLY A 223 12.03 -27.51 0.81
N GLN A 224 12.00 -28.19 1.96
CA GLN A 224 13.19 -28.41 2.77
C GLN A 224 14.28 -29.16 1.98
N GLY A 225 15.54 -28.72 2.13
CA GLY A 225 16.68 -29.32 1.42
C GLY A 225 16.77 -28.97 -0.07
N GLN A 226 15.85 -28.16 -0.61
CA GLN A 226 15.90 -27.69 -1.98
C GLN A 226 16.57 -26.32 -2.08
N VAL A 227 17.38 -26.15 -3.12
CA VAL A 227 17.89 -24.86 -3.55
C VAL A 227 17.23 -24.50 -4.88
N LEU A 228 16.35 -23.50 -4.87
CA LEU A 228 15.62 -23.08 -6.06
C LEU A 228 16.30 -21.87 -6.69
N ARG A 229 16.75 -22.02 -7.95
CA ARG A 229 17.18 -20.90 -8.78
C ARG A 229 15.96 -20.21 -9.37
N LEU A 230 15.75 -18.94 -9.04
CA LEU A 230 14.60 -18.18 -9.53
C LEU A 230 14.85 -17.75 -10.98
N LYS A 231 13.78 -17.75 -11.77
CA LYS A 231 13.82 -17.20 -13.13
C LYS A 231 14.05 -15.69 -13.03
N GLY A 232 14.96 -15.16 -13.86
CA GLY A 232 15.33 -13.75 -13.92
C GLY A 232 14.18 -12.79 -14.27
N PRO A 233 14.38 -11.47 -14.11
CA PRO A 233 13.35 -10.47 -14.35
C PRO A 233 12.86 -10.50 -15.80
N ASP A 234 11.58 -10.18 -15.99
CA ASP A 234 11.07 -9.86 -17.33
C ASP A 234 11.49 -8.44 -17.70
N GLN A 235 12.24 -8.31 -18.79
CA GLN A 235 12.82 -7.03 -19.22
C GLN A 235 11.80 -6.08 -19.85
N LEU A 236 10.66 -6.61 -20.29
CA LEU A 236 9.54 -5.81 -20.78
C LEU A 236 8.80 -5.16 -19.62
N ALA A 237 8.88 -5.74 -18.42
CA ALA A 237 8.24 -5.20 -17.23
C ALA A 237 9.12 -4.12 -16.57
N PRO A 238 8.53 -2.99 -16.11
CA PRO A 238 9.27 -1.98 -15.35
C PRO A 238 9.61 -2.43 -13.93
N SER A 239 8.90 -3.45 -13.42
CA SER A 239 9.12 -4.04 -12.10
C SER A 239 8.64 -5.48 -12.05
N CYS A 240 9.33 -6.29 -11.25
CA CYS A 240 9.01 -7.70 -11.01
C CYS A 240 8.98 -7.98 -9.51
N LEU A 241 8.12 -8.90 -9.10
CA LEU A 241 8.00 -9.34 -7.72
C LEU A 241 8.05 -10.86 -7.64
N TRP A 242 9.00 -11.38 -6.87
CA TRP A 242 9.03 -12.78 -6.48
C TRP A 242 8.49 -12.90 -5.07
N HIS A 243 7.43 -13.70 -4.92
CA HIS A 243 6.88 -14.07 -3.64
C HIS A 243 7.33 -15.50 -3.34
N LEU A 244 8.12 -15.62 -2.27
CA LEU A 244 8.79 -16.84 -1.89
C LEU A 244 8.17 -17.34 -0.59
N GLN A 245 7.78 -18.61 -0.59
CA GLN A 245 7.22 -19.30 0.56
C GLN A 245 7.99 -20.60 0.79
N GLY A 246 8.26 -20.90 2.06
CA GLY A 246 8.87 -22.15 2.49
C GLY A 246 8.09 -22.81 3.63
N PRO A 247 8.66 -23.83 4.27
CA PRO A 247 8.07 -24.50 5.43
C PRO A 247 7.99 -23.55 6.63
N GLU A 248 6.90 -23.58 7.40
CA GLU A 248 6.61 -22.61 8.47
C GLU A 248 7.68 -22.54 9.57
N ASP A 249 8.38 -23.65 9.83
CA ASP A 249 9.42 -23.76 10.86
C ASP A 249 10.82 -23.30 10.41
N LEU A 250 10.97 -22.92 9.13
CA LEU A 250 12.25 -22.55 8.54
C LEU A 250 12.25 -21.10 8.07
N MET A 251 13.45 -20.52 7.99
CA MET A 251 13.67 -19.21 7.38
C MET A 251 14.10 -19.36 5.93
N LEU A 252 13.80 -18.36 5.11
CA LEU A 252 14.32 -18.30 3.75
C LEU A 252 15.66 -17.55 3.69
N LYS A 253 16.68 -18.21 3.13
CA LYS A 253 17.95 -17.61 2.75
C LYS A 253 17.94 -17.32 1.26
N LEU A 254 18.03 -16.05 0.89
CA LEU A 254 18.18 -15.59 -0.49
C LEU A 254 19.66 -15.29 -0.76
N ARG A 255 20.21 -15.88 -1.81
CA ARG A 255 21.53 -15.57 -2.35
C ARG A 255 21.37 -14.87 -3.69
N LEU A 256 21.82 -13.62 -3.72
CA LEU A 256 21.91 -12.75 -4.88
C LEU A 256 23.34 -12.77 -5.41
N GLU A 257 23.50 -13.07 -6.69
CA GLU A 257 24.78 -13.04 -7.38
C GLU A 257 24.68 -12.07 -8.57
N TRP A 258 25.50 -11.03 -8.57
CA TRP A 258 25.61 -10.06 -9.65
C TRP A 258 26.44 -10.66 -10.78
N THR A 259 25.88 -10.68 -11.99
CA THR A 259 26.55 -11.18 -13.19
C THR A 259 27.30 -10.08 -13.94
N LEU A 260 26.96 -8.82 -13.66
CA LEU A 260 27.53 -7.64 -14.30
C LEU A 260 28.37 -6.83 -13.32
N ALA A 261 29.39 -6.16 -13.85
CA ALA A 261 30.26 -5.29 -13.07
C ALA A 261 29.60 -3.96 -12.67
N GLU A 262 28.69 -3.47 -13.50
CA GLU A 262 27.97 -2.21 -13.30
C GLU A 262 26.53 -2.35 -13.82
N CYS A 263 25.56 -1.96 -12.99
CA CYS A 263 24.17 -1.85 -13.38
C CYS A 263 23.47 -0.81 -12.49
N ARG A 264 22.32 -0.28 -12.91
CA ARG A 264 21.54 0.72 -12.15
C ARG A 264 20.20 0.20 -11.65
N ASP A 265 20.06 -1.11 -11.62
CA ASP A 265 18.85 -1.78 -11.17
C ASP A 265 18.76 -1.77 -9.65
N ARG A 266 17.52 -1.78 -9.15
CA ARG A 266 17.26 -1.82 -7.71
C ARG A 266 16.60 -3.14 -7.35
N LEU A 267 17.16 -3.82 -6.36
CA LEU A 267 16.58 -4.98 -5.71
C LEU A 267 16.24 -4.65 -4.26
N ALA A 268 15.01 -4.90 -3.86
CA ALA A 268 14.55 -4.71 -2.49
C ALA A 268 13.97 -6.01 -1.94
N MET A 269 14.45 -6.44 -0.78
CA MET A 269 14.04 -7.67 -0.11
C MET A 269 13.21 -7.33 1.12
N TYR A 270 12.05 -7.98 1.27
CA TYR A 270 11.06 -7.71 2.30
C TYR A 270 10.77 -8.97 3.12
N ASP A 271 10.58 -8.78 4.41
CA ASP A 271 10.31 -9.81 5.42
C ASP A 271 8.82 -10.23 5.48
N VAL A 272 8.09 -9.99 4.39
CA VAL A 272 6.66 -10.29 4.22
C VAL A 272 6.38 -10.56 2.74
N ALA A 273 5.21 -11.11 2.43
CA ALA A 273 4.76 -11.46 1.06
C ALA A 273 4.60 -10.28 0.07
N GLY A 274 5.00 -9.05 0.44
CA GLY A 274 4.79 -7.86 -0.39
C GLY A 274 5.70 -6.67 -0.04
N PRO A 275 5.65 -5.59 -0.84
CA PRO A 275 6.55 -4.45 -0.71
C PRO A 275 6.15 -3.48 0.41
N LEU A 276 6.28 -3.90 1.67
CA LEU A 276 5.98 -3.06 2.83
C LEU A 276 7.26 -2.40 3.35
N GLU A 277 7.38 -1.07 3.24
CA GLU A 277 8.57 -0.30 3.67
C GLU A 277 9.02 -0.59 5.11
N LYS A 278 8.06 -0.74 6.04
CA LYS A 278 8.34 -1.05 7.45
C LYS A 278 8.95 -2.44 7.67
N ARG A 279 8.84 -3.33 6.67
CA ARG A 279 9.34 -4.71 6.68
C ARG A 279 10.45 -4.92 5.64
N LEU A 280 11.06 -3.85 5.14
CA LEU A 280 12.24 -3.94 4.27
C LEU A 280 13.42 -4.51 5.06
N ILE A 281 13.99 -5.63 4.60
CA ILE A 281 15.22 -6.22 5.14
C ILE A 281 16.40 -5.36 4.67
N THR A 282 16.62 -5.30 3.36
CA THR A 282 17.66 -4.50 2.72
C THR A 282 17.25 -4.11 1.30
N SER A 283 17.90 -3.09 0.74
CA SER A 283 17.74 -2.66 -0.65
C SER A 283 19.11 -2.46 -1.26
N VAL A 284 19.44 -3.24 -2.28
CA VAL A 284 20.69 -3.13 -3.02
C VAL A 284 20.45 -2.30 -4.27
N TYR A 285 21.37 -1.38 -4.54
CA TYR A 285 21.31 -0.47 -5.67
C TYR A 285 22.52 -0.69 -6.55
N GLY A 286 22.28 -1.18 -7.75
CA GLY A 286 23.31 -1.46 -8.72
C GLY A 286 24.22 -2.63 -8.35
N CYS A 287 24.95 -3.05 -9.37
CA CYS A 287 25.91 -4.13 -9.27
C CYS A 287 27.18 -3.60 -8.58
N SER A 288 27.76 -4.40 -7.68
CA SER A 288 29.00 -4.06 -7.00
C SER A 288 30.08 -5.07 -7.36
N ARG A 289 31.25 -4.59 -7.81
CA ARG A 289 32.45 -5.43 -7.98
C ARG A 289 33.02 -5.93 -6.66
N GLN A 290 32.83 -5.17 -5.58
CA GLN A 290 33.36 -5.49 -4.25
C GLN A 290 32.48 -6.52 -3.52
N GLU A 291 31.17 -6.51 -3.80
CA GLU A 291 30.19 -7.42 -3.22
C GLU A 291 29.40 -8.11 -4.34
N PRO A 292 30.05 -9.01 -5.11
CA PRO A 292 29.39 -9.70 -6.22
C PRO A 292 28.32 -10.68 -5.73
N VAL A 293 28.42 -11.15 -4.48
CA VAL A 293 27.45 -12.04 -3.86
C VAL A 293 26.94 -11.42 -2.57
N VAL A 294 25.62 -11.37 -2.42
CA VAL A 294 24.93 -10.88 -1.23
C VAL A 294 23.96 -11.94 -0.76
N GLU A 295 24.09 -12.36 0.50
CA GLU A 295 23.12 -13.26 1.12
C GLU A 295 22.25 -12.51 2.14
N VAL A 296 20.96 -12.80 2.11
CA VAL A 296 19.94 -12.13 2.91
C VAL A 296 19.02 -13.18 3.53
N LEU A 297 18.76 -13.03 4.83
CA LEU A 297 17.87 -13.91 5.58
C LEU A 297 16.55 -13.23 5.92
N ALA A 298 15.45 -13.96 5.69
CA ALA A 298 14.13 -13.61 6.24
C ALA A 298 14.06 -13.94 7.73
N SER A 299 13.07 -13.38 8.43
CA SER A 299 12.71 -13.73 9.81
C SER A 299 11.82 -14.96 9.92
N GLY A 300 11.38 -15.52 8.80
CA GLY A 300 10.50 -16.69 8.77
C GLY A 300 10.38 -17.27 7.38
N ALA A 301 9.31 -18.04 7.17
CA ALA A 301 9.07 -18.86 5.99
C ALA A 301 8.64 -18.07 4.74
N VAL A 302 8.49 -16.74 4.82
CA VAL A 302 7.97 -15.92 3.73
C VAL A 302 8.88 -14.72 3.47
N MET A 303 9.20 -14.48 2.20
CA MET A 303 9.99 -13.34 1.75
C MET A 303 9.42 -12.82 0.42
N ALA A 304 9.50 -11.51 0.19
CA ALA A 304 9.28 -10.94 -1.13
C ALA A 304 10.53 -10.22 -1.63
N VAL A 305 10.83 -10.41 -2.93
CA VAL A 305 11.90 -9.71 -3.62
C VAL A 305 11.27 -8.86 -4.70
N VAL A 306 11.62 -7.58 -4.75
CA VAL A 306 11.14 -6.64 -5.76
C VAL A 306 12.32 -6.12 -6.57
N TRP A 307 12.28 -6.34 -7.87
CA TRP A 307 13.18 -5.73 -8.82
C TRP A 307 12.49 -4.55 -9.49
N LYS A 308 13.22 -3.45 -9.63
CA LYS A 308 12.82 -2.28 -10.41
C LYS A 308 13.90 -1.98 -11.44
N LYS A 309 13.46 -1.89 -12.70
CA LYS A 309 14.32 -1.59 -13.84
C LYS A 309 14.93 -0.20 -13.70
N GLY A 310 16.26 -0.10 -13.83
CA GLY A 310 16.97 1.18 -13.96
C GLY A 310 16.86 1.77 -15.37
N LEU A 311 17.30 3.02 -15.55
CA LEU A 311 17.27 3.71 -16.85
C LEU A 311 18.07 2.96 -17.95
N HIS A 312 19.13 2.24 -17.56
CA HIS A 312 20.01 1.47 -18.45
C HIS A 312 20.20 0.06 -17.87
N SER A 313 19.12 -0.72 -17.88
CA SER A 313 19.15 -2.12 -17.44
C SER A 313 19.58 -3.02 -18.61
N TYR A 314 20.57 -3.88 -18.35
CA TYR A 314 21.10 -4.87 -19.29
C TYR A 314 20.34 -6.20 -19.16
N TYR A 315 20.58 -7.14 -20.08
CA TYR A 315 20.01 -8.48 -20.00
C TYR A 315 20.59 -9.25 -18.80
N ASP A 316 19.71 -9.87 -18.00
CA ASP A 316 20.02 -10.73 -16.85
C ASP A 316 21.15 -10.23 -15.91
N PRO A 317 20.92 -9.10 -15.22
CA PRO A 317 21.96 -8.45 -14.40
C PRO A 317 22.32 -9.22 -13.12
N PHE A 318 21.51 -10.22 -12.75
CA PHE A 318 21.72 -11.00 -11.54
C PHE A 318 21.07 -12.37 -11.60
N VAL A 319 21.52 -13.23 -10.70
CA VAL A 319 20.94 -14.54 -10.41
C VAL A 319 20.45 -14.55 -8.97
N LEU A 320 19.22 -15.03 -8.77
CA LEU A 320 18.67 -15.28 -7.45
C LEU A 320 18.56 -16.78 -7.20
N SER A 321 19.04 -17.21 -6.05
CA SER A 321 18.80 -18.55 -5.51
C SER A 321 18.25 -18.44 -4.11
N VAL A 322 17.33 -19.34 -3.76
CA VAL A 322 16.69 -19.36 -2.45
C VAL A 322 16.70 -20.78 -1.88
N GLN A 323 16.92 -20.88 -0.57
CA GLN A 323 16.89 -22.14 0.15
C GLN A 323 16.30 -21.95 1.56
N PRO A 324 15.57 -22.93 2.11
CA PRO A 324 15.15 -22.90 3.50
C PRO A 324 16.33 -23.23 4.42
N VAL A 325 16.46 -22.50 5.53
CA VAL A 325 17.49 -22.69 6.54
C VAL A 325 16.89 -22.64 7.93
N VAL A 326 17.48 -23.38 8.85
CA VAL A 326 17.11 -23.33 10.27
C VAL A 326 17.57 -22.03 10.91
N PHE A 327 16.81 -21.51 11.87
CA PHE A 327 17.29 -20.40 12.70
C PHE A 327 18.36 -20.89 13.67
N GLN A 328 19.48 -20.18 13.72
CA GLN A 328 20.56 -20.44 14.66
C GLN A 328 20.50 -19.37 15.75
N ALA A 329 20.23 -19.81 16.98
CA ALA A 329 20.30 -18.93 18.13
C ALA A 329 21.73 -18.37 18.29
N CYS A 330 21.82 -17.12 18.70
CA CYS A 330 23.09 -16.38 18.85
C CYS A 330 23.32 -15.94 20.31
N GLU A 331 22.73 -16.67 21.25
CA GLU A 331 22.96 -16.47 22.68
C GLU A 331 24.23 -17.22 23.07
N VAL A 332 25.23 -16.49 23.60
CA VAL A 332 26.51 -17.08 23.98
C VAL A 332 26.92 -16.58 25.37
N ASN A 333 27.25 -17.53 26.24
CA ASN A 333 27.86 -17.25 27.54
C ASN A 333 29.35 -17.57 27.44
N LEU A 334 30.20 -16.57 27.64
CA LEU A 334 31.65 -16.71 27.57
C LEU A 334 32.26 -16.29 28.90
N THR A 335 33.02 -17.21 29.49
CA THR A 335 33.91 -16.95 30.63
C THR A 335 35.29 -16.63 30.08
N LEU A 336 35.80 -15.45 30.41
CA LEU A 336 37.13 -15.00 29.98
C LEU A 336 38.18 -15.53 30.95
N ASP A 337 39.33 -15.91 30.40
CA ASP A 337 40.52 -16.32 31.13
C ASP A 337 41.25 -15.10 31.72
N ASP A 338 42.18 -15.35 32.64
CA ASP A 338 43.01 -14.35 33.32
C ASP A 338 44.15 -13.77 32.45
N ARG A 339 43.94 -13.72 31.14
CA ARG A 339 44.94 -13.29 30.14
C ARG A 339 44.58 -11.93 29.53
N LEU A 340 45.59 -11.10 29.29
CA LEU A 340 45.44 -9.76 28.69
C LEU A 340 45.34 -9.76 27.16
N ASP A 341 45.57 -10.92 26.53
CA ASP A 341 45.51 -11.10 25.08
C ASP A 341 44.05 -11.12 24.57
N SER A 342 43.86 -11.00 23.26
CA SER A 342 42.53 -11.19 22.65
C SER A 342 42.06 -12.64 22.81
N GLN A 343 40.91 -12.83 23.46
CA GLN A 343 40.40 -14.17 23.82
C GLN A 343 39.30 -14.69 22.88
N GLY A 344 39.08 -14.03 21.74
CA GLY A 344 38.14 -14.51 20.72
C GLY A 344 37.51 -13.40 19.90
N VAL A 345 36.64 -13.81 18.98
CA VAL A 345 35.88 -12.93 18.10
C VAL A 345 34.40 -13.26 18.21
N LEU A 346 33.58 -12.25 18.43
CA LEU A 346 32.13 -12.34 18.41
C LEU A 346 31.61 -11.79 17.08
N SER A 347 30.68 -12.51 16.46
CA SER A 347 30.03 -12.07 15.24
C SER A 347 28.51 -12.25 15.34
N THR A 348 27.79 -11.40 14.62
CA THR A 348 26.36 -11.63 14.38
C THR A 348 26.19 -12.92 13.59
N PRO A 349 25.09 -13.67 13.81
CA PRO A 349 24.86 -14.88 13.05
C PRO A 349 24.88 -14.56 11.54
N TYR A 350 25.51 -15.46 10.79
CA TYR A 350 25.67 -15.39 9.33
C TYR A 350 26.55 -14.27 8.78
N PHE A 351 27.36 -13.60 9.62
CA PHE A 351 28.41 -12.70 9.14
C PHE A 351 29.31 -13.38 8.08
N PRO A 352 29.68 -12.72 6.97
CA PRO A 352 29.51 -11.30 6.63
C PRO A 352 28.16 -10.92 6.01
N SER A 353 27.23 -11.86 5.90
CA SER A 353 25.91 -11.65 5.28
C SER A 353 24.94 -10.90 6.20
N TYR A 354 23.83 -10.42 5.62
CA TYR A 354 22.81 -9.71 6.39
C TYR A 354 22.05 -10.65 7.34
N TYR A 355 22.04 -10.32 8.63
CA TYR A 355 21.20 -10.99 9.62
C TYR A 355 19.72 -10.59 9.45
N SER A 356 18.83 -11.45 9.95
CA SER A 356 17.39 -11.28 9.83
C SER A 356 16.87 -10.11 10.69
N PRO A 357 15.85 -9.33 10.26
CA PRO A 357 15.33 -8.19 11.03
C PRO A 357 14.79 -8.52 12.43
N ARG A 358 14.39 -9.77 12.71
CA ARG A 358 13.91 -10.22 14.03
C ARG A 358 14.95 -11.04 14.80
N THR A 359 16.23 -10.83 14.54
CA THR A 359 17.30 -11.49 15.29
C THR A 359 17.48 -10.81 16.65
N HIS A 360 17.44 -11.59 17.73
CA HIS A 360 17.78 -11.15 19.08
C HIS A 360 18.99 -11.96 19.58
N CYS A 361 20.16 -11.32 19.67
CA CYS A 361 21.39 -11.93 20.15
C CYS A 361 21.79 -11.35 21.50
N SER A 362 22.15 -12.23 22.43
CA SER A 362 22.72 -11.86 23.73
C SER A 362 24.09 -12.49 23.88
N TRP A 363 25.09 -11.66 24.18
CA TRP A 363 26.43 -12.13 24.51
C TRP A 363 26.70 -11.77 25.97
N HIS A 364 26.79 -12.77 26.83
CA HIS A 364 27.11 -12.60 28.25
C HIS A 364 28.59 -12.90 28.47
N LEU A 365 29.33 -11.86 28.87
CA LEU A 365 30.77 -11.92 29.09
C LEU A 365 31.05 -11.86 30.58
N THR A 366 31.66 -12.91 31.13
CA THR A 366 32.05 -13.00 32.54
C THR A 366 33.57 -12.86 32.65
N VAL A 367 34.03 -11.83 33.36
CA VAL A 367 35.45 -11.63 33.66
C VAL A 367 35.89 -12.52 34.84
N PRO A 368 37.16 -12.96 34.88
CA PRO A 368 37.63 -13.93 35.88
C PRO A 368 37.72 -13.36 37.29
N SER A 369 38.00 -12.06 37.45
CA SER A 369 37.98 -11.36 38.74
C SER A 369 37.59 -9.88 38.58
N LEU A 370 37.36 -9.20 39.71
CA LEU A 370 37.03 -7.77 39.76
C LEU A 370 38.19 -6.85 39.34
N ASP A 371 39.41 -7.38 39.28
CA ASP A 371 40.61 -6.63 38.88
C ASP A 371 40.71 -6.50 37.35
N TYR A 372 39.92 -7.27 36.60
CA TYR A 372 39.91 -7.27 35.14
C TYR A 372 38.78 -6.40 34.57
N GLY A 373 39.08 -5.71 33.47
CA GLY A 373 38.11 -4.97 32.67
C GLY A 373 37.90 -5.62 31.30
N LEU A 374 36.73 -5.39 30.69
CA LEU A 374 36.41 -5.88 29.34
C LEU A 374 36.79 -4.83 28.28
N ALA A 375 37.59 -5.22 27.30
CA ALA A 375 37.87 -4.42 26.10
C ALA A 375 37.27 -5.11 24.86
N LEU A 376 36.49 -4.36 24.08
CA LEU A 376 35.86 -4.84 22.84
C LEU A 376 36.35 -3.99 21.66
N TRP A 377 36.68 -4.67 20.56
CA TRP A 377 37.17 -4.09 19.31
C TRP A 377 36.15 -4.42 18.20
N PHE A 378 35.87 -3.46 17.31
CA PHE A 378 34.87 -3.61 16.25
C PHE A 378 35.49 -3.38 14.87
N ASP A 379 35.63 -4.46 14.10
CA ASP A 379 36.26 -4.39 12.77
C ASP A 379 35.26 -4.13 11.63
N ALA A 380 34.03 -4.65 11.71
CA ALA A 380 33.04 -4.59 10.63
C ALA A 380 31.62 -4.22 11.12
N TYR A 381 31.45 -2.97 11.57
CA TYR A 381 30.20 -2.50 12.17
C TYR A 381 29.34 -1.67 11.21
N ALA A 382 28.20 -2.24 10.78
CA ALA A 382 27.22 -1.58 9.92
C ALA A 382 25.81 -1.63 10.54
N LEU A 383 25.27 -0.47 10.92
CA LEU A 383 23.87 -0.31 11.31
C LEU A 383 23.05 0.35 10.20
N ARG A 384 21.75 0.05 10.15
CA ARG A 384 20.84 0.76 9.25
C ARG A 384 20.80 2.24 9.63
N ARG A 385 20.97 3.11 8.64
CA ARG A 385 20.80 4.56 8.83
C ARG A 385 19.38 4.84 9.29
N GLN A 386 19.27 5.45 10.46
CA GLN A 386 18.05 6.08 10.93
C GLN A 386 18.14 7.59 10.69
N LYS A 387 17.00 8.27 10.55
CA LYS A 387 16.98 9.73 10.51
C LYS A 387 17.55 10.26 11.83
N SER A 388 18.31 11.35 11.77
CA SER A 388 19.01 11.99 12.89
C SER A 388 18.16 12.18 14.14
N ASP A 389 16.86 12.36 13.98
CA ASP A 389 15.94 12.76 15.04
C ASP A 389 15.26 11.57 15.73
N LEU A 390 15.55 10.34 15.29
CA LEU A 390 14.95 9.12 15.83
C LEU A 390 16.00 8.30 16.59
N PRO A 391 15.65 7.70 17.75
CA PRO A 391 16.57 6.85 18.49
C PRO A 391 16.94 5.62 17.65
N CYS A 392 18.22 5.22 17.68
CA CYS A 392 18.67 4.02 16.97
C CYS A 392 17.90 2.81 17.51
N THR A 393 17.14 2.12 16.64
CA THR A 393 16.36 0.92 17.02
C THR A 393 17.08 -0.39 16.73
N GLN A 394 18.25 -0.33 16.09
CA GLN A 394 19.07 -1.49 15.76
C GLN A 394 20.37 -1.47 16.55
N GLY A 395 20.58 -2.51 17.36
CA GLY A 395 21.75 -2.65 18.24
C GLY A 395 21.67 -1.77 19.48
N GLN A 396 21.57 -2.40 20.65
CA GLN A 396 21.69 -1.73 21.95
C GLN A 396 22.77 -2.45 22.75
N TRP A 397 23.79 -1.72 23.19
CA TRP A 397 24.78 -2.24 24.12
C TRP A 397 24.38 -1.90 25.54
N THR A 398 24.25 -2.94 26.37
CA THR A 398 24.05 -2.80 27.81
C THR A 398 25.27 -3.39 28.51
N ILE A 399 26.09 -2.52 29.08
CA ILE A 399 27.26 -2.93 29.89
C ILE A 399 26.89 -2.65 31.34
N GLN A 400 26.82 -3.70 32.17
CA GLN A 400 26.50 -3.61 33.61
C GLN A 400 25.22 -2.81 33.92
N ASN A 401 24.11 -3.11 33.22
CA ASN A 401 22.83 -2.39 33.32
C ASN A 401 22.86 -0.89 32.94
N ARG A 402 23.95 -0.38 32.36
CA ARG A 402 24.01 0.98 31.80
C ARG A 402 23.85 0.94 30.28
N ARG A 403 22.97 1.80 29.75
CA ARG A 403 22.68 1.92 28.31
C ARG A 403 23.69 2.86 27.66
N TRP A 404 24.35 2.40 26.60
CA TRP A 404 25.29 3.23 25.82
C TRP A 404 24.83 3.28 24.35
N PRO A 405 24.61 4.48 23.77
CA PRO A 405 24.37 4.61 22.34
C PRO A 405 25.66 4.33 21.55
N PRO A 406 25.59 3.75 20.34
CA PRO A 406 26.76 3.62 19.48
C PRO A 406 27.20 5.00 18.97
N HIS A 407 28.41 5.44 19.33
CA HIS A 407 28.98 6.70 18.86
C HIS A 407 29.72 6.54 17.54
N SER A 408 29.51 7.48 16.60
CA SER A 408 30.31 7.64 15.39
C SER A 408 31.57 8.44 15.69
N GLY A 409 32.71 7.77 15.83
CA GLY A 409 33.98 8.47 15.98
C GLY A 409 35.05 7.58 16.59
N SER A 410 36.18 7.47 15.89
CA SER A 410 37.44 6.91 16.36
C SER A 410 37.75 7.32 17.81
N GLN A 411 38.19 6.34 18.59
CA GLN A 411 38.48 6.37 20.03
C GLN A 411 37.25 6.14 20.92
N VAL A 412 37.06 4.87 21.28
CA VAL A 412 36.45 4.54 22.57
C VAL A 412 37.30 5.25 23.63
N PRO A 413 36.74 6.17 24.45
CA PRO A 413 37.52 6.76 25.51
C PRO A 413 37.90 5.63 26.45
N ASN A 414 39.21 5.49 26.71
CA ASN A 414 39.69 4.76 27.87
C ASN A 414 38.79 5.16 29.05
N VAL A 415 38.19 4.18 29.73
CA VAL A 415 37.35 4.43 30.90
C VAL A 415 38.25 4.91 32.03
N ARG A 416 38.67 6.17 31.96
CA ARG A 416 39.25 6.96 33.03
C ARG A 416 38.66 8.36 32.93
N ARG A 417 37.61 8.56 33.72
CA ARG A 417 36.87 9.79 34.03
C ARG A 417 36.13 10.47 32.87
N ALA A 418 34.86 10.74 33.17
CA ALA A 418 33.92 11.48 32.36
C ALA A 418 34.39 12.92 32.08
N ALA A 419 34.22 13.37 30.83
CA ALA A 419 33.76 14.70 30.45
C ALA A 419 33.58 14.78 28.93
N GLY A 420 32.53 15.44 28.46
CA GLY A 420 32.54 16.16 27.18
C GLY A 420 31.70 15.59 26.04
N VAL A 421 30.49 16.15 25.91
CA VAL A 421 29.73 16.38 24.66
C VAL A 421 29.52 15.19 23.71
N ALA A 422 28.38 14.51 23.91
CA ALA A 422 27.85 13.51 23.00
C ALA A 422 27.04 14.16 21.85
N SER A 423 27.54 14.09 20.62
CA SER A 423 26.70 14.24 19.42
C SER A 423 25.85 12.97 19.24
N ARG A 424 24.54 13.14 19.06
CA ARG A 424 23.59 12.05 18.80
C ARG A 424 23.57 11.78 17.29
N GLY A 425 24.10 10.64 16.87
CA GLY A 425 24.01 10.17 15.47
C GLY A 425 24.28 8.67 15.39
N CYS A 426 23.49 7.93 14.60
CA CYS A 426 23.76 6.52 14.32
C CYS A 426 24.89 6.45 13.27
N GLY A 427 26.08 6.03 13.70
CA GLY A 427 27.32 6.06 12.91
C GLY A 427 27.55 4.91 11.93
N TRP A 428 28.49 5.14 11.01
CA TRP A 428 29.15 4.12 10.17
C TRP A 428 30.63 4.06 10.56
N CYS A 429 31.20 2.86 10.65
CA CYS A 429 32.65 2.65 10.56
C CYS A 429 32.90 1.66 9.42
N ARG A 430 33.35 2.16 8.27
CA ARG A 430 34.06 1.34 7.30
C ARG A 430 35.53 1.32 7.73
N ALA A 431 35.97 0.23 8.35
CA ALA A 431 37.37 -0.14 8.27
C ALA A 431 37.55 -0.79 6.89
N CYS A 432 37.98 0.01 5.91
CA CYS A 432 38.65 -0.56 4.74
C CYS A 432 40.12 -0.71 5.12
N GLY A 433 40.68 -1.91 4.95
CA GLY A 433 42.12 -2.09 4.88
C GLY A 433 42.48 -3.52 4.46
N PRO A 434 43.62 -3.72 3.80
CA PRO A 434 44.52 -2.73 3.18
C PRO A 434 44.09 -2.29 1.78
#